data_AF-A0AAD9ZE28-F1
#
_entry.id   AF-A0AAD9ZE28-F1
#
_cell.length_a   1.000
_cell.length_b   1.000
_cell.length_c   1.000
_cell.angle_alpha   90.00
_cell.angle_beta   90.00
_cell.angle_gamma   90.00
#
_symmetry.space_group_name_H-M   'P 1'
#
loop_
_entity.id
_entity.type
_entity.pdbx_description
1 polymer ?
#
loop_
_entity_poly.entity_id
_entity_poly.type
_entity_poly.pdbx_seq_one_letter_code
_entity_poly.pdbx_strand_id
1 'polypeptide(L)'
;MVGNAEAAHAAQVAQLKEDLYSDLTGLILRGVERGSEADVYDCIQTGRNGTLHFKLGIAKETNNGYENTEFQYTPRLDSNRDRDLIALLPEYLTDEITFSRTNAAMFYGRVVETLTKKRPVEE
;
A
#
# COMPACT_ATOMS: atom_id res chain seq x y z
N MET A 1 -21.39 14.97 -26.93
CA MET A 1 -21.85 14.40 -25.64
C MET A 1 -21.52 12.91 -25.45
N VAL A 2 -21.00 12.17 -26.45
CA VAL A 2 -20.73 10.72 -26.34
C VAL A 2 -19.52 10.37 -25.46
N GLY A 3 -18.45 11.18 -25.48
CA GLY A 3 -17.23 10.89 -24.70
C GLY A 3 -17.39 10.95 -23.16
N ASN A 4 -18.44 11.60 -22.65
CA ASN A 4 -18.66 11.70 -21.20
C ASN A 4 -19.27 10.41 -20.62
N ALA A 5 -20.09 9.71 -21.40
CA ALA A 5 -20.73 8.46 -20.99
C ALA A 5 -19.72 7.29 -20.99
N GLU A 6 -18.86 7.20 -22.00
CA GLU A 6 -17.80 6.20 -22.06
C GLU A 6 -16.75 6.40 -20.96
N ALA A 7 -16.35 7.64 -20.68
CA ALA A 7 -15.44 7.96 -19.59
C ALA A 7 -16.04 7.63 -18.21
N ALA A 8 -17.33 7.93 -18.00
CA ALA A 8 -18.03 7.58 -16.76
C ALA A 8 -18.13 6.05 -16.57
N HIS A 9 -18.44 5.31 -17.64
CA HIS A 9 -18.48 3.85 -17.61
C HIS A 9 -17.08 3.25 -17.33
N ALA A 10 -16.03 3.77 -17.95
CA ALA A 10 -14.66 3.32 -17.70
C ALA A 10 -14.23 3.58 -16.25
N ALA A 11 -14.59 4.73 -15.67
CA ALA A 11 -14.33 5.05 -14.26
C ALA A 11 -15.09 4.11 -13.32
N GLN A 12 -16.36 3.81 -13.61
CA GLN A 12 -17.15 2.87 -12.81
C GLN A 12 -16.56 1.46 -12.84
N VAL A 13 -16.12 0.97 -14.00
CA VAL A 13 -15.46 -0.33 -14.13
C VAL A 13 -14.11 -0.34 -13.40
N ALA A 14 -13.36 0.76 -13.40
CA ALA A 14 -12.12 0.87 -12.65
C ALA A 14 -12.36 0.78 -11.13
N GLN A 15 -13.39 1.47 -10.63
CA GLN A 15 -13.79 1.40 -9.22
C GLN A 15 -14.17 -0.03 -8.81
N LEU A 16 -14.99 -0.72 -9.61
CA LEU A 16 -15.38 -2.11 -9.31
C LEU A 16 -14.19 -3.07 -9.25
N LYS A 17 -13.15 -2.84 -10.05
CA LYS A 17 -11.91 -3.63 -9.98
C LYS A 17 -11.16 -3.34 -8.69
N GLU A 18 -11.05 -2.06 -8.31
CA GLU A 18 -10.40 -1.65 -7.08
C GLU A 18 -11.12 -2.19 -5.85
N ASP A 19 -12.46 -2.11 -5.82
CA ASP A 19 -13.29 -2.65 -4.74
C ASP A 19 -13.05 -4.16 -4.55
N LEU A 20 -13.02 -4.91 -5.66
CA LEU A 20 -12.72 -6.35 -5.61
C LEU A 20 -11.31 -6.63 -5.08
N TYR A 21 -10.30 -5.88 -5.51
CA TYR A 21 -8.94 -6.03 -4.99
C TYR A 21 -8.88 -5.69 -3.50
N SER A 22 -9.56 -4.63 -3.06
CA SER A 22 -9.67 -4.24 -1.66
C SER A 22 -10.32 -5.35 -0.83
N ASP A 23 -11.42 -5.94 -1.29
CA ASP A 23 -12.12 -7.01 -0.58
C ASP A 23 -11.26 -8.28 -0.44
N LEU A 24 -10.47 -8.61 -1.46
CA LEU A 24 -9.61 -9.81 -1.44
C LEU A 24 -8.34 -9.62 -0.62
N THR A 25 -7.80 -8.41 -0.62
CA THR A 25 -6.44 -8.15 -0.10
C THR A 25 -6.46 -7.40 1.24
N GLY A 26 -7.55 -6.70 1.56
CA GLY A 26 -7.65 -5.76 2.66
C GLY A 26 -6.90 -4.45 2.44
N LEU A 27 -6.34 -4.23 1.23
CA LEU A 27 -5.61 -3.03 0.86
C LEU A 27 -6.55 -2.01 0.20
N ILE A 28 -6.65 -0.84 0.78
CA ILE A 28 -7.43 0.29 0.27
C ILE A 28 -6.47 1.36 -0.25
N LEU A 29 -6.61 1.75 -1.51
CA LEU A 29 -5.90 2.89 -2.09
C LEU A 29 -6.75 4.15 -1.88
N ARG A 30 -6.41 4.96 -0.88
CA ARG A 30 -7.19 6.14 -0.52
C ARG A 30 -7.06 7.27 -1.53
N GLY A 31 -5.91 7.37 -2.18
CA GLY A 31 -5.66 8.40 -3.17
C GLY A 31 -4.31 8.26 -3.84
N VAL A 32 -4.17 8.95 -4.97
CA VAL A 32 -2.92 9.06 -5.72
C VAL A 32 -2.59 10.53 -5.94
N GLU A 33 -1.39 10.91 -5.55
CA GLU A 33 -0.80 12.22 -5.76
C GLU A 33 0.23 12.09 -6.89
N ARG A 34 -0.11 12.60 -8.08
CA ARG A 34 0.81 12.56 -9.24
C ARG A 34 1.85 13.70 -9.13
N GLY A 35 3.09 13.36 -8.82
CA GLY A 35 4.20 14.30 -8.77
C GLY A 35 4.96 14.39 -10.11
N SER A 36 5.90 15.32 -10.23
CA SER A 36 6.79 15.41 -11.41
C SER A 36 7.82 14.28 -11.45
N GLU A 37 8.32 13.87 -10.28
CA GLU A 37 9.40 12.87 -10.15
C GLU A 37 8.89 11.50 -9.71
N ALA A 38 7.85 11.46 -8.88
CA ALA A 38 7.24 10.22 -8.40
C ALA A 38 5.72 10.35 -8.29
N ASP A 39 5.01 9.25 -8.46
CA ASP A 39 3.60 9.15 -8.09
C ASP A 39 3.50 8.56 -6.69
N VAL A 40 2.78 9.23 -5.79
CA VAL A 40 2.64 8.83 -4.38
C VAL A 40 1.24 8.29 -4.14
N TYR A 41 1.16 7.09 -3.59
CA TYR A 41 -0.08 6.38 -3.28
C TYR A 41 -0.29 6.38 -1.78
N ASP A 42 -1.45 6.80 -1.30
CA ASP A 42 -1.86 6.71 0.10
C ASP A 42 -2.62 5.40 0.31
N CYS A 43 -2.04 4.50 1.11
CA CYS A 43 -2.47 3.12 1.26
C CYS A 43 -2.91 2.85 2.70
N ILE A 44 -3.99 2.09 2.85
CA ILE A 44 -4.48 1.60 4.13
C ILE A 44 -4.60 0.09 4.02
N GLN A 45 -3.76 -0.66 4.74
CA GLN A 45 -3.90 -2.10 4.87
C GLN A 45 -4.66 -2.43 6.15
N THR A 46 -5.81 -3.08 6.00
CA THR A 46 -6.59 -3.61 7.12
C THR A 46 -6.29 -5.09 7.31
N GLY A 47 -6.31 -5.53 8.57
CA GLY A 47 -6.19 -6.92 8.94
C GLY A 47 -6.78 -7.20 10.33
N ARG A 48 -6.69 -8.45 10.77
CA ARG A 48 -7.22 -8.87 12.06
C ARG A 48 -6.55 -8.18 13.24
N ASN A 49 -5.27 -7.85 13.12
CA ASN A 49 -4.47 -7.27 14.19
C ASN A 49 -4.51 -5.74 14.23
N GLY A 50 -5.15 -5.09 13.25
CA GLY A 50 -5.22 -3.63 13.18
C GLY A 50 -5.19 -3.12 11.74
N THR A 51 -4.93 -1.83 11.61
CA THR A 51 -4.85 -1.15 10.32
C THR A 51 -3.52 -0.42 10.22
N LEU A 52 -2.77 -0.64 9.14
CA LEU A 52 -1.51 0.03 8.83
C LEU A 52 -1.74 1.07 7.74
N HIS A 53 -1.45 2.33 8.05
CA HIS A 53 -1.47 3.40 7.07
C HIS A 53 -0.04 3.65 6.59
N PHE A 54 0.15 3.77 5.28
CA PHE A 54 1.46 4.05 4.70
C PHE A 54 1.34 4.69 3.35
N LYS A 55 2.39 5.39 2.91
CA LYS A 55 2.50 5.88 1.54
C LYS A 55 3.51 5.06 0.76
N LEU A 56 3.23 4.83 -0.52
CA LEU A 56 4.17 4.29 -1.49
C LEU A 56 4.45 5.33 -2.57
N GLY A 57 5.68 5.82 -2.65
CA GLY A 57 6.17 6.61 -3.78
C GLY A 57 6.76 5.68 -4.84
N ILE A 58 6.36 5.85 -6.09
CA ILE A 58 6.93 5.12 -7.23
C ILE A 58 7.61 6.15 -8.12
N ALA A 59 8.93 6.04 -8.26
CA ALA A 59 9.69 6.91 -9.15
C ALA A 59 9.18 6.77 -10.60
N LYS A 60 8.99 7.89 -11.29
CA LYS A 60 8.64 7.87 -12.71
C LYS A 60 9.85 7.37 -13.49
N GLU A 61 9.65 6.36 -14.34
CA GLU A 61 10.73 5.70 -15.05
C GLU A 61 11.60 6.71 -15.83
N THR A 62 12.80 6.96 -15.35
CA THR A 62 13.87 7.61 -16.10
C THR A 62 14.82 6.53 -16.61
N ASN A 63 14.56 5.99 -17.80
CA ASN A 63 15.47 5.13 -18.59
C ASN A 63 16.08 3.86 -17.94
N ASN A 64 15.81 3.55 -16.66
CA ASN A 64 16.47 2.49 -15.90
C ASN A 64 15.78 1.10 -15.99
N GLY A 65 14.71 0.97 -16.79
CA GLY A 65 13.97 -0.27 -16.98
C GLY A 65 12.97 -0.58 -15.87
N TYR A 66 11.84 -1.19 -16.25
CA TYR A 66 10.68 -1.45 -15.39
C TYR A 66 11.01 -2.12 -14.05
N GLU A 67 11.94 -3.09 -14.06
CA GLU A 67 12.31 -3.88 -12.87
C GLU A 67 13.13 -3.10 -11.83
N ASN A 68 13.85 -2.05 -12.27
CA ASN A 68 14.70 -1.22 -11.43
C ASN A 68 13.99 0.04 -10.90
N THR A 69 12.68 0.14 -11.12
CA THR A 69 11.87 1.23 -10.54
C THR A 69 11.97 1.17 -9.01
N GLU A 70 12.37 2.29 -8.40
CA GLU A 70 12.45 2.42 -6.95
C GLU A 70 11.09 2.76 -6.35
N PHE A 71 10.78 2.04 -5.27
CA PHE A 71 9.61 2.22 -4.42
C PHE A 71 10.07 2.79 -3.09
N GLN A 72 9.49 3.90 -2.68
CA GLN A 72 9.71 4.51 -1.39
C GLN A 72 8.50 4.24 -0.49
N TYR A 73 8.71 3.58 0.63
CA TYR A 73 7.70 3.33 1.65
C TYR A 73 7.87 4.32 2.81
N THR A 74 6.75 4.93 3.19
CA THR A 74 6.68 5.83 4.34
C THR A 74 5.53 5.40 5.26
N PRO A 75 5.81 4.83 6.45
CA PRO A 75 4.77 4.45 7.39
C PRO A 75 4.10 5.70 7.99
N ARG A 76 2.79 5.61 8.25
CA ARG A 76 2.00 6.63 8.94
C ARG A 76 1.49 6.06 10.26
N LEU A 77 2.45 5.75 11.13
CA LEU A 77 2.22 5.18 12.46
C LEU A 77 2.25 6.26 13.53
N ASP A 78 1.28 6.22 14.45
CA ASP A 78 1.28 7.01 15.67
C ASP A 78 1.75 6.12 16.84
N SER A 79 2.85 6.48 17.50
CA SER A 79 3.47 5.66 18.55
C SER A 79 2.56 5.40 19.75
N ASN A 80 1.54 6.22 19.97
CA ASN A 80 0.61 6.06 21.09
C ASN A 80 -0.62 5.25 20.67
N ARG A 81 -1.20 5.55 19.51
CA ARG A 81 -2.40 4.87 19.01
C ARG A 81 -2.11 3.49 18.44
N ASP A 82 -0.99 3.36 17.74
CA ASP A 82 -0.66 2.16 16.96
C ASP A 82 0.39 1.29 17.68
N ARG A 83 0.64 1.53 18.97
CA ARG A 83 1.66 0.85 19.80
C ARG A 83 1.61 -0.67 19.72
N ASP A 84 0.42 -1.25 19.82
CA ASP A 84 0.24 -2.69 19.82
C ASP A 84 0.51 -3.30 18.43
N LEU A 85 0.28 -2.53 17.36
CA LEU A 85 0.65 -2.92 16.00
C LEU A 85 2.16 -2.77 15.77
N ILE A 86 2.75 -1.67 16.25
CA ILE A 86 4.20 -1.40 16.17
C ILE A 86 5.00 -2.53 16.83
N ALA A 87 4.54 -3.05 17.96
CA ALA A 87 5.18 -4.18 18.64
C ALA A 87 5.19 -5.50 17.83
N LEU A 88 4.30 -5.62 16.82
CA LEU A 88 4.21 -6.79 15.94
C LEU A 88 4.93 -6.57 14.60
N LEU A 89 5.14 -5.31 14.21
CA LEU A 89 5.80 -4.96 12.96
C LEU A 89 7.30 -5.25 13.05
N PRO A 90 7.89 -5.85 12.02
CA PRO A 90 9.34 -5.81 11.83
C PRO A 90 9.84 -4.37 11.81
N GLU A 91 11.04 -4.13 12.33
CA GLU A 91 11.65 -2.79 12.43
C GLU A 91 11.65 -2.03 11.09
N TYR A 92 11.92 -2.71 9.98
CA TYR A 92 11.92 -2.08 8.66
C TYR A 92 10.53 -1.62 8.17
N LEU A 93 9.43 -2.06 8.79
CA LEU A 93 8.07 -1.56 8.47
C LEU A 93 7.67 -0.38 9.35
N THR A 94 8.42 -0.09 10.42
CA THR A 94 8.22 1.08 11.27
C THR A 94 9.00 2.31 10.80
N ASP A 95 10.02 2.09 9.97
CA ASP A 95 10.86 3.12 9.38
C ASP A 95 10.57 3.34 7.89
N GLU A 96 11.04 4.48 7.37
CA GLU A 96 11.03 4.75 5.93
C GLU A 96 12.08 3.89 5.23
N ILE A 97 11.68 3.20 4.15
CA ILE A 97 12.56 2.32 3.39
C ILE A 97 12.39 2.54 1.89
N THR A 98 13.44 2.25 1.14
CA THR A 98 13.40 2.22 -0.33
C THR A 98 13.76 0.82 -0.81
N PHE A 99 13.01 0.30 -1.78
CA PHE A 99 13.22 -1.01 -2.37
C PHE A 99 12.89 -1.03 -3.86
N SER A 100 13.42 -2.00 -4.60
CA SER A 100 13.12 -2.18 -6.03
C SER A 100 11.74 -2.83 -6.25
N ARG A 101 11.14 -2.60 -7.42
CA ARG A 101 9.89 -3.25 -7.84
C ARG A 101 9.89 -4.77 -7.63
N THR A 102 11.03 -5.43 -7.86
CA THR A 102 11.19 -6.88 -7.68
C THR A 102 10.91 -7.35 -6.24
N ASN A 103 11.14 -6.51 -5.24
CA ASN A 103 10.89 -6.80 -3.84
C ASN A 103 9.48 -6.38 -3.38
N ALA A 104 8.69 -5.70 -4.21
CA ALA A 104 7.37 -5.20 -3.83
C ALA A 104 6.40 -6.31 -3.39
N ALA A 105 6.41 -7.44 -4.08
CA ALA A 105 5.59 -8.60 -3.70
C ALA A 105 6.01 -9.18 -2.34
N MET A 106 7.31 -9.23 -2.06
CA MET A 106 7.84 -9.71 -0.79
C MET A 106 7.48 -8.76 0.36
N PHE A 107 7.67 -7.45 0.13
CA PHE A 107 7.25 -6.40 1.06
C PHE A 107 5.76 -6.53 1.40
N TYR A 108 4.91 -6.63 0.38
CA TYR A 108 3.47 -6.76 0.57
C TYR A 108 3.09 -8.04 1.35
N GLY A 109 3.72 -9.17 1.01
CA GLY A 109 3.53 -10.43 1.73
C GLY A 109 3.84 -10.32 3.23
N ARG A 110 4.88 -9.56 3.60
CA ARG A 110 5.25 -9.33 5.01
C ARG A 110 4.24 -8.45 5.73
N VAL A 111 3.76 -7.38 5.10
CA VAL A 111 2.72 -6.51 5.66
C VAL A 111 1.45 -7.32 5.97
N VAL A 112 0.99 -8.12 5.01
CA VAL A 112 -0.19 -8.99 5.19
C VAL A 112 0.05 -10.05 6.25
N GLU A 113 1.22 -10.70 6.25
CA GLU A 113 1.56 -11.71 7.26
C GLU A 113 1.44 -11.11 8.66
N THR A 114 2.06 -9.96 8.93
CA THR A 114 2.01 -9.32 10.25
C THR A 114 0.59 -8.93 10.67
N LEU A 115 -0.23 -8.42 9.74
CA LEU A 115 -1.58 -7.94 10.04
C LEU A 115 -2.63 -9.06 10.17
N THR A 116 -2.36 -10.25 9.64
CA THR A 116 -3.30 -11.38 9.63
C THR A 116 -2.91 -12.54 10.55
N LYS A 117 -1.63 -12.69 10.89
CA LYS A 117 -1.13 -13.78 11.74
C LYS A 117 -1.78 -13.72 13.12
N LYS A 118 -2.34 -14.86 13.57
CA LYS A 118 -2.97 -14.95 14.89
C LYS A 118 -1.93 -14.62 15.96
N ARG A 119 -2.27 -13.70 16.86
CA ARG A 119 -1.50 -13.49 18.10
C ARG A 119 -1.39 -14.82 18.84
N PRO A 120 -0.19 -15.25 19.27
CA PRO A 120 -0.13 -16.28 20.30
C PRO A 120 -0.90 -15.73 21.50
N VAL A 121 -1.86 -16.51 22.00
CA VAL A 121 -2.52 -16.19 23.26
C VAL A 121 -1.44 -16.30 24.32
N GLU A 122 -1.03 -15.19 24.92
CA GLU A 122 -0.29 -15.26 26.18
C GLU A 122 -1.27 -15.83 27.21
N GLU A 123 -0.97 -17.05 27.67
CA GLU A 123 -1.69 -17.76 28.76
C GLU A 123 -1.59 -17.02 30.10
#